data_AF-A0A1G3ZKS2-F1
#
_entry.id   AF-A0A1G3ZKS2-F1
#
_cell.length_a   1.000
_cell.length_b   1.000
_cell.length_c   1.000
_cell.angle_alpha   90.00
_cell.angle_beta   90.00
_cell.angle_gamma   90.00
#
_symmetry.space_group_name_H-M   'P 1'
#
loop_
_entity.id
_entity.type
_entity.pdbx_description
1 polymer ?
#
loop_
_entity_poly.entity_id
_entity_poly.type
_entity_poly.pdbx_seq_one_letter_code
_entity_poly.pdbx_strand_id
1 'polypeptide(L)'
;MPAILLRSILFTVFGGVMLPVNTVSAADAAAGPQNWYYTEGSLHGSLKSDAPLPLYDANPEHLWNRLFAAFYIRPSELPSRPEYPQDSTKLDEWDHKLRSGKLPLGPVVKRIEGGDVLGFLAWPKTRHYSEPAVFQRADKLLDEFLETRGERLVADPLKRAFLQRDLWAVFDHLAGQNIARFGDADLARRRTAAADYKIEPEELQRDDAGAIQRRETLCRKLAAAIQRLALPKAAIKALPDNYAVAIRSGQFPARHDFDCRSNYLPPGVLTQPSEWVEIDNAPGSQHRDKAEGQLAYTSWSIRGRSYYRVFWRFPEGRRAVEDYLGYLQREGVDWEKSARQGYIRLKRDVRQIPVGTETAIVEFMVVLDEELNPVPTRVVELVHVNVYKNVDGAPEPQTNTGRGLIARQYVARRHLLFDDLKQGGLERVIDDAPTYRVLLNSPKDWGEFGRQQSVAQTCLHCHMYERDRVGVHSLNSISCHVPEHGMPGVVIAMGSGKVRTYSRAERTVRWKLGQEDYLRLVEYARAAPDR
;
A
#
# COMPACT_ATOMS: atom_id res chain seq x y z
N MET A 1 -54.60 -38.62 -53.27
CA MET A 1 -55.79 -37.95 -52.70
C MET A 1 -55.88 -38.33 -51.23
N PRO A 2 -56.17 -37.44 -50.25
CA PRO A 2 -56.29 -35.95 -50.22
C PRO A 2 -55.07 -35.29 -49.50
N ALA A 3 -54.66 -34.02 -49.70
CA ALA A 3 -55.31 -32.70 -49.52
C ALA A 3 -55.60 -32.42 -48.02
N ILE A 4 -55.14 -31.36 -47.31
CA ILE A 4 -55.29 -29.91 -47.56
C ILE A 4 -54.68 -29.11 -46.36
N LEU A 5 -54.06 -27.93 -46.64
CA LEU A 5 -53.93 -26.67 -45.85
C LEU A 5 -53.37 -26.68 -44.39
N LEU A 6 -52.73 -25.63 -43.83
CA LEU A 6 -52.16 -24.33 -44.21
C LEU A 6 -51.60 -23.74 -42.89
N ARG A 7 -50.49 -23.00 -42.90
CA ARG A 7 -50.32 -21.65 -42.31
C ARG A 7 -48.87 -21.33 -41.95
N SER A 8 -48.40 -20.26 -42.57
CA SER A 8 -47.22 -19.47 -42.25
C SER A 8 -47.28 -18.91 -40.82
N ILE A 9 -46.15 -18.95 -40.12
CA ILE A 9 -45.89 -18.14 -38.93
C ILE A 9 -44.60 -17.35 -39.19
N LEU A 10 -44.74 -16.02 -39.22
CA LEU A 10 -43.67 -15.04 -39.14
C LEU A 10 -42.89 -15.24 -37.82
N PHE A 11 -41.56 -15.31 -37.88
CA PHE A 11 -40.71 -15.10 -36.71
C PHE A 11 -39.92 -13.80 -36.85
N THR A 12 -40.23 -12.88 -35.96
CA THR A 12 -39.54 -11.62 -35.72
C THR A 12 -38.16 -11.89 -35.13
N VAL A 13 -37.11 -11.38 -35.77
CA VAL A 13 -35.72 -11.44 -35.29
C VAL A 13 -35.51 -10.34 -34.25
N PHE A 14 -35.34 -10.71 -32.98
CA PHE A 14 -34.73 -9.85 -31.96
C PHE A 14 -33.22 -10.15 -31.90
N GLY A 15 -32.41 -9.24 -32.42
CA GLY A 15 -30.96 -9.27 -32.29
C GLY A 15 -30.52 -8.83 -30.90
N GLY A 16 -30.26 -9.78 -30.02
CA GLY A 16 -29.52 -9.58 -28.78
C GLY A 16 -28.05 -9.98 -28.99
N VAL A 17 -27.14 -9.01 -28.90
CA VAL A 17 -25.69 -9.28 -28.85
C VAL A 17 -25.39 -9.91 -27.48
N MET A 18 -25.30 -11.25 -27.42
CA MET A 18 -24.65 -11.92 -26.30
C MET A 18 -23.14 -11.77 -26.45
N LEU A 19 -22.51 -11.05 -25.52
CA LEU A 19 -21.06 -11.14 -25.34
C LEU A 19 -20.74 -12.53 -24.77
N PRO A 20 -19.78 -13.29 -25.34
CA PRO A 20 -19.38 -14.57 -24.79
C PRO A 20 -18.74 -14.36 -23.41
N VAL A 21 -19.32 -15.00 -22.39
CA VAL A 21 -18.65 -15.22 -21.12
C VAL A 21 -17.55 -16.23 -21.39
N ASN A 22 -16.32 -15.76 -21.60
CA ASN A 22 -15.15 -16.63 -21.71
C ASN A 22 -14.95 -17.31 -20.36
N THR A 23 -15.34 -18.58 -20.27
CA THR A 23 -14.94 -19.46 -19.18
C THR A 23 -13.45 -19.75 -19.37
N VAL A 24 -12.63 -19.19 -18.50
CA VAL A 24 -11.20 -19.52 -18.43
C VAL A 24 -11.10 -20.97 -17.96
N SER A 25 -10.40 -21.82 -18.70
CA SER A 25 -10.25 -23.22 -18.32
C SER A 25 -9.37 -23.34 -17.06
N ALA A 26 -9.54 -24.38 -16.26
CA ALA A 26 -8.66 -24.65 -15.12
C ALA A 26 -7.17 -24.75 -15.51
N ALA A 27 -6.87 -25.07 -16.79
CA ALA A 27 -5.51 -25.11 -17.32
C ALA A 27 -4.91 -23.69 -17.52
N ASP A 28 -5.73 -22.69 -17.88
CA ASP A 28 -5.28 -21.30 -18.01
C ASP A 28 -5.00 -20.64 -16.65
N ALA A 29 -5.72 -21.08 -15.60
CA ALA A 29 -5.50 -20.61 -14.24
C ALA A 29 -4.18 -21.14 -13.63
N ALA A 30 -3.75 -22.35 -14.02
CA ALA A 30 -2.46 -22.94 -13.61
C ALA A 30 -1.25 -22.31 -14.33
N ALA A 31 -1.48 -21.48 -15.35
CA ALA A 31 -0.42 -20.81 -16.06
C ALA A 31 0.15 -19.66 -15.20
N GLY A 32 1.47 -19.45 -15.27
CA GLY A 32 2.17 -18.47 -14.43
C GLY A 32 1.61 -17.04 -14.53
N PRO A 33 2.00 -16.14 -13.61
CA PRO A 33 1.37 -14.83 -13.41
C PRO A 33 1.27 -13.94 -14.67
N GLN A 34 2.16 -14.11 -15.64
CA GLN A 34 2.08 -13.41 -16.93
C GLN A 34 0.79 -13.69 -17.69
N ASN A 35 0.15 -14.83 -17.45
CA ASN A 35 -1.11 -15.19 -18.09
C ASN A 35 -2.35 -14.62 -17.40
N TRP A 36 -2.23 -14.15 -16.15
CA TRP A 36 -3.35 -13.55 -15.43
C TRP A 36 -3.68 -12.14 -15.92
N TYR A 37 -2.68 -11.43 -16.45
CA TYR A 37 -2.78 -10.03 -16.85
C TYR A 37 -2.71 -9.84 -18.36
N TYR A 38 -3.37 -8.80 -18.87
CA TYR A 38 -3.06 -8.27 -20.20
C TYR A 38 -1.69 -7.59 -20.15
N THR A 39 -0.82 -7.91 -21.11
CA THR A 39 0.54 -7.37 -21.21
C THR A 39 0.65 -6.23 -22.21
N GLU A 40 -0.39 -5.96 -22.99
CA GLU A 40 -0.35 -4.99 -24.09
C GLU A 40 -1.66 -4.21 -24.23
N GLY A 41 -1.59 -3.14 -25.01
CA GLY A 41 -2.74 -2.34 -25.42
C GLY A 41 -3.38 -1.57 -24.26
N SER A 42 -4.62 -1.12 -24.50
CA SER A 42 -5.33 -0.33 -23.50
C SER A 42 -5.51 -1.12 -22.20
N LEU A 43 -5.70 -2.44 -22.25
CA LEU A 43 -5.92 -3.29 -21.07
C LEU A 43 -4.66 -3.65 -20.28
N HIS A 44 -3.46 -3.22 -20.68
CA HIS A 44 -2.20 -3.51 -19.97
C HIS A 44 -2.33 -3.36 -18.44
N GLY A 45 -1.95 -4.42 -17.71
CA GLY A 45 -2.04 -4.51 -16.24
C GLY A 45 -3.41 -4.88 -15.67
N SER A 46 -4.48 -4.94 -16.49
CA SER A 46 -5.78 -5.50 -16.09
C SER A 46 -5.69 -7.01 -16.02
N LEU A 47 -6.41 -7.62 -15.08
CA LEU A 47 -6.69 -9.06 -15.11
C LEU A 47 -7.53 -9.41 -16.34
N LYS A 48 -7.33 -10.62 -16.86
CA LYS A 48 -8.12 -11.19 -17.96
C LYS A 48 -9.50 -11.67 -17.53
N SER A 49 -9.67 -12.00 -16.26
CA SER A 49 -10.92 -12.49 -15.65
C SER A 49 -11.00 -12.07 -14.18
N ASP A 50 -12.21 -12.02 -13.64
CA ASP A 50 -12.51 -11.81 -12.22
C ASP A 50 -12.57 -13.11 -11.41
N ALA A 51 -12.24 -14.24 -12.07
CA ALA A 51 -12.11 -15.52 -11.43
C ALA A 51 -10.99 -15.51 -10.36
N PRO A 52 -11.13 -16.32 -9.30
CA PRO A 52 -10.06 -16.53 -8.34
C PRO A 52 -8.75 -16.95 -9.01
N LEU A 53 -7.64 -16.46 -8.47
CA LEU A 53 -6.29 -16.88 -8.89
C LEU A 53 -5.74 -17.91 -7.88
N PRO A 54 -4.86 -18.85 -8.31
CA PRO A 54 -4.27 -19.85 -7.42
C PRO A 54 -3.14 -19.25 -6.57
N LEU A 55 -3.47 -18.29 -5.70
CA LEU A 55 -2.48 -17.58 -4.88
C LEU A 55 -2.15 -18.38 -3.62
N TYR A 56 -3.15 -18.70 -2.79
CA TYR A 56 -2.97 -19.41 -1.53
C TYR A 56 -2.92 -20.93 -1.67
N ASP A 57 -3.63 -21.45 -2.67
CA ASP A 57 -3.72 -22.87 -2.99
C ASP A 57 -3.66 -23.06 -4.51
N ALA A 58 -3.17 -24.21 -4.97
CA ALA A 58 -3.05 -24.52 -6.38
C ALA A 58 -4.41 -24.62 -7.08
N ASN A 59 -5.48 -24.98 -6.35
CA ASN A 59 -6.84 -24.94 -6.86
C ASN A 59 -7.38 -23.50 -6.79
N PRO A 60 -7.69 -22.84 -7.92
CA PRO A 60 -8.27 -21.50 -7.91
C PRO A 60 -9.60 -21.43 -7.13
N GLU A 61 -10.40 -22.49 -7.15
CA GLU A 61 -11.68 -22.56 -6.42
C GLU A 61 -11.53 -22.87 -4.92
N HIS A 62 -10.30 -23.01 -4.44
CA HIS A 62 -10.04 -23.14 -3.01
C HIS A 62 -10.63 -21.95 -2.23
N LEU A 63 -11.17 -22.20 -1.04
CA LEU A 63 -11.90 -21.21 -0.26
C LEU A 63 -11.09 -19.93 0.01
N TRP A 64 -9.78 -20.05 0.29
CA TRP A 64 -8.92 -18.89 0.53
C TRP A 64 -8.73 -18.02 -0.72
N ASN A 65 -8.62 -18.64 -1.89
CA ASN A 65 -8.50 -17.93 -3.17
C ASN A 65 -9.81 -17.22 -3.52
N ARG A 66 -10.96 -17.89 -3.34
CA ARG A 66 -12.29 -17.29 -3.52
C ARG A 66 -12.52 -16.12 -2.56
N LEU A 67 -12.16 -16.28 -1.29
CA LEU A 67 -12.29 -15.23 -0.28
C LEU A 67 -11.40 -14.03 -0.60
N PHE A 68 -10.15 -14.26 -1.01
CA PHE A 68 -9.26 -13.20 -1.45
C PHE A 68 -9.83 -12.46 -2.68
N ALA A 69 -10.27 -13.21 -3.70
CA ALA A 69 -10.83 -12.64 -4.92
C ALA A 69 -12.06 -11.76 -4.63
N ALA A 70 -12.93 -12.17 -3.71
CA ALA A 70 -14.13 -11.41 -3.32
C ALA A 70 -13.82 -10.02 -2.73
N PHE A 71 -12.62 -9.81 -2.20
CA PHE A 71 -12.20 -8.52 -1.63
C PHE A 71 -11.14 -7.78 -2.45
N TYR A 72 -10.25 -8.49 -3.14
CA TYR A 72 -9.09 -7.89 -3.80
C TYR A 72 -9.21 -7.84 -5.33
N ILE A 73 -10.23 -8.48 -5.90
CA ILE A 73 -10.53 -8.41 -7.33
C ILE A 73 -11.84 -7.67 -7.52
N ARG A 74 -11.79 -6.52 -8.22
CA ARG A 74 -13.01 -5.74 -8.50
C ARG A 74 -12.98 -5.12 -9.89
N PRO A 75 -14.15 -4.99 -10.55
CA PRO A 75 -14.23 -4.29 -11.81
C PRO A 75 -13.98 -2.78 -11.61
N SER A 76 -13.44 -2.15 -12.65
CA SER A 76 -13.31 -0.69 -12.74
C SER A 76 -13.73 -0.19 -14.12
N GLU A 77 -14.34 0.98 -14.16
CA GLU A 77 -14.62 1.71 -15.40
C GLU A 77 -13.83 3.02 -15.33
N LEU A 78 -12.54 2.92 -15.65
CA LEU A 78 -11.61 4.05 -15.54
C LEU A 78 -11.16 4.50 -16.93
N PRO A 79 -10.98 5.81 -17.14
CA PRO A 79 -10.34 6.30 -18.34
C PRO A 79 -8.96 5.68 -18.50
N SER A 80 -8.61 5.35 -19.75
CA SER A 80 -7.25 4.94 -20.08
C SER A 80 -6.31 6.09 -19.80
N ARG A 81 -5.16 5.74 -19.22
CA ARG A 81 -4.08 6.68 -18.98
C ARG A 81 -3.61 7.27 -20.33
N PRO A 82 -3.29 8.57 -20.40
CA PRO A 82 -2.56 9.12 -21.54
C PRO A 82 -1.25 8.37 -21.75
N GLU A 83 -0.70 8.39 -22.96
CA GLU A 83 0.57 7.71 -23.26
C GLU A 83 1.68 8.18 -22.30
N TYR A 84 2.34 7.22 -21.67
CA TYR A 84 3.44 7.49 -20.75
C TYR A 84 4.66 7.97 -21.55
N PRO A 85 5.30 9.09 -21.19
CA PRO A 85 6.42 9.59 -21.97
C PRO A 85 7.62 8.63 -21.84
N GLN A 86 8.14 8.18 -22.97
CA GLN A 86 9.36 7.36 -23.03
C GLN A 86 10.60 8.14 -22.61
N ASP A 87 10.57 9.45 -22.82
CA ASP A 87 11.58 10.39 -22.35
C ASP A 87 11.25 10.81 -20.91
N SER A 88 12.03 10.29 -19.96
CA SER A 88 11.83 10.53 -18.53
C SER A 88 11.94 12.01 -18.14
N THR A 89 12.63 12.84 -18.93
CA THR A 89 12.72 14.28 -18.67
C THR A 89 11.39 15.02 -18.88
N LYS A 90 10.47 14.41 -19.63
CA LYS A 90 9.11 14.93 -19.87
C LYS A 90 8.10 14.48 -18.82
N LEU A 91 8.48 13.61 -17.87
CA LEU A 91 7.58 13.07 -16.85
C LEU A 91 6.96 14.16 -15.98
N ASP A 92 7.75 15.18 -15.62
CA ASP A 92 7.27 16.29 -14.79
C ASP A 92 6.21 17.14 -15.51
N GLU A 93 6.46 17.49 -16.77
CA GLU A 93 5.53 18.25 -17.59
C GLU A 93 4.24 17.45 -17.81
N TRP A 94 4.40 16.16 -18.12
CA TRP A 94 3.29 15.23 -18.29
C TRP A 94 2.46 15.12 -16.99
N ASP A 95 3.09 14.87 -15.83
CA ASP A 95 2.39 14.76 -14.54
C ASP A 95 1.68 16.07 -14.18
N HIS A 96 2.32 17.21 -14.42
CA HIS A 96 1.68 18.51 -14.21
C HIS A 96 0.41 18.66 -15.06
N LYS A 97 0.49 18.36 -16.35
CA LYS A 97 -0.68 18.43 -17.24
C LYS A 97 -1.77 17.44 -16.82
N LEU A 98 -1.39 16.24 -16.37
CA LEU A 98 -2.34 15.24 -15.86
C LEU A 98 -3.11 15.81 -14.66
N ARG A 99 -2.40 16.33 -13.67
CA ARG A 99 -3.00 16.85 -12.44
C ARG A 99 -3.82 18.11 -12.65
N SER A 100 -3.41 18.96 -13.57
CA SER A 100 -4.17 20.17 -13.92
C SER A 100 -5.36 19.88 -14.84
N GLY A 101 -5.64 18.61 -15.18
CA GLY A 101 -6.70 18.24 -16.12
C GLY A 101 -6.47 18.71 -17.56
N LYS A 102 -5.22 19.07 -17.90
CA LYS A 102 -4.82 19.56 -19.23
C LYS A 102 -4.38 18.43 -20.17
N LEU A 103 -4.10 17.24 -19.65
CA LEU A 103 -3.93 16.04 -20.48
C LEU A 103 -5.30 15.43 -20.76
N PRO A 104 -5.68 15.25 -22.03
CA PRO A 104 -6.89 14.53 -22.36
C PRO A 104 -6.72 13.07 -21.93
N LEU A 105 -7.69 12.60 -21.14
CA LEU A 105 -7.74 11.20 -20.76
C LEU A 105 -8.19 10.36 -21.95
N GLY A 106 -7.68 9.13 -22.04
CA GLY A 106 -8.14 8.17 -23.05
C GLY A 106 -9.58 7.71 -22.78
N PRO A 107 -10.15 6.87 -23.66
CA PRO A 107 -11.49 6.35 -23.49
C PRO A 107 -11.63 5.60 -22.16
N VAL A 108 -12.83 5.65 -21.59
CA VAL A 108 -13.20 4.80 -20.44
C VAL A 108 -13.15 3.35 -20.87
N VAL A 109 -12.41 2.54 -20.13
CA VAL A 109 -12.22 1.12 -20.42
C VAL A 109 -12.60 0.31 -19.19
N LYS A 110 -13.48 -0.68 -19.41
CA LYS A 110 -13.84 -1.67 -18.39
C LYS A 110 -12.68 -2.61 -18.15
N ARG A 111 -12.31 -2.81 -16.90
CA ARG A 111 -11.16 -3.61 -16.47
C ARG A 111 -11.48 -4.39 -15.22
N ILE A 112 -10.60 -5.33 -14.93
CA ILE A 112 -10.64 -6.15 -13.73
C ILE A 112 -9.33 -5.89 -13.00
N GLU A 113 -9.43 -5.31 -11.82
CA GLU A 113 -8.29 -4.82 -11.04
C GLU A 113 -8.00 -5.78 -9.91
N GLY A 114 -6.71 -5.94 -9.57
CA GLY A 114 -6.27 -6.76 -8.44
C GLY A 114 -5.27 -7.84 -8.84
N GLY A 115 -5.50 -9.04 -8.32
CA GLY A 115 -4.65 -10.21 -8.51
C GLY A 115 -3.56 -10.30 -7.43
N ASP A 116 -2.32 -10.64 -7.80
CA ASP A 116 -1.23 -10.76 -6.82
C ASP A 116 -0.62 -9.42 -6.42
N VAL A 117 -1.46 -8.53 -5.88
CA VAL A 117 -1.08 -7.22 -5.37
C VAL A 117 -1.21 -7.19 -3.84
N LEU A 118 -0.37 -6.39 -3.19
CA LEU A 118 -0.44 -6.18 -1.74
C LEU A 118 -1.47 -5.14 -1.33
N GLY A 119 -1.77 -4.19 -2.22
CA GLY A 119 -2.66 -3.07 -1.91
C GLY A 119 -4.13 -3.50 -1.88
N PHE A 120 -4.84 -3.15 -0.81
CA PHE A 120 -6.29 -3.27 -0.78
C PHE A 120 -6.93 -2.14 -1.59
N LEU A 121 -7.77 -2.49 -2.57
CA LEU A 121 -8.36 -1.56 -3.55
C LEU A 121 -9.55 -0.80 -2.98
N ALA A 122 -9.31 -0.01 -1.92
CA ALA A 122 -10.35 0.61 -1.13
C ALA A 122 -9.99 2.04 -0.70
N TRP A 123 -10.55 3.01 -1.42
CA TRP A 123 -10.42 4.43 -1.11
C TRP A 123 -11.51 4.86 -0.12
N PRO A 124 -11.28 5.92 0.68
CA PRO A 124 -12.21 6.32 1.75
C PRO A 124 -13.67 6.42 1.31
N LYS A 125 -13.93 6.86 0.06
CA LYS A 125 -15.29 7.00 -0.46
C LYS A 125 -15.91 5.78 -1.16
N THR A 126 -15.16 4.71 -1.39
CA THR A 126 -15.69 3.54 -2.11
C THR A 126 -16.90 2.93 -1.39
N ARG A 127 -17.94 2.54 -2.13
CA ARG A 127 -19.10 1.80 -1.58
C ARG A 127 -19.12 0.33 -2.00
N HIS A 128 -18.17 -0.07 -2.84
CA HIS A 128 -18.13 -1.37 -3.50
C HIS A 128 -18.42 -2.55 -2.56
N TYR A 129 -17.69 -2.65 -1.44
CA TYR A 129 -17.83 -3.76 -0.48
C TYR A 129 -19.13 -3.73 0.33
N SER A 130 -19.87 -2.62 0.29
CA SER A 130 -21.17 -2.45 0.92
C SER A 130 -22.32 -2.46 -0.09
N GLU A 131 -22.06 -2.71 -1.37
CA GLU A 131 -23.11 -2.93 -2.36
C GLU A 131 -23.80 -4.28 -2.11
N PRO A 132 -25.13 -4.41 -2.29
CA PRO A 132 -25.86 -5.63 -1.93
C PRO A 132 -25.28 -6.91 -2.54
N ALA A 133 -24.94 -6.91 -3.83
CA ALA A 133 -24.42 -8.09 -4.52
C ALA A 133 -23.00 -8.49 -4.07
N VAL A 134 -22.14 -7.49 -3.82
CA VAL A 134 -20.77 -7.71 -3.34
C VAL A 134 -20.80 -8.22 -1.90
N PHE A 135 -21.61 -7.57 -1.06
CA PHE A 135 -21.87 -8.00 0.31
C PHE A 135 -22.35 -9.45 0.36
N GLN A 136 -23.41 -9.82 -0.38
CA GLN A 136 -23.97 -11.18 -0.35
C GLN A 136 -22.93 -12.24 -0.69
N ARG A 137 -22.05 -11.95 -1.66
CA ARG A 137 -20.96 -12.86 -2.05
C ARG A 137 -19.93 -13.02 -0.94
N ALA A 138 -19.45 -11.90 -0.38
CA ALA A 138 -18.47 -11.91 0.70
C ALA A 138 -19.02 -12.55 1.98
N ASP A 139 -20.28 -12.24 2.31
CA ASP A 139 -21.00 -12.75 3.48
C ASP A 139 -21.10 -14.28 3.44
N LYS A 140 -21.51 -14.84 2.31
CA LYS A 140 -21.58 -16.29 2.09
C LYS A 140 -20.21 -16.98 2.20
N LEU A 141 -19.16 -16.37 1.64
CA LEU A 141 -17.81 -16.94 1.69
C LEU A 141 -17.23 -16.91 3.11
N LEU A 142 -17.54 -15.87 3.89
CA LEU A 142 -17.16 -15.80 5.30
C LEU A 142 -17.93 -16.82 6.15
N ASP A 143 -19.23 -17.04 5.87
CA ASP A 143 -19.99 -18.12 6.51
C ASP A 143 -19.37 -19.47 6.20
N GLU A 144 -19.08 -19.76 4.92
CA GLU A 144 -18.40 -20.99 4.53
C GLU A 144 -17.06 -21.15 5.26
N PHE A 145 -16.24 -20.08 5.35
CA PHE A 145 -14.99 -20.09 6.08
C PHE A 145 -15.16 -20.41 7.57
N LEU A 146 -16.15 -19.82 8.22
CA LEU A 146 -16.38 -20.04 9.65
C LEU A 146 -17.02 -21.42 9.92
N GLU A 147 -17.99 -21.85 9.12
CA GLU A 147 -18.70 -23.12 9.32
C GLU A 147 -17.81 -24.33 9.02
N THR A 148 -16.96 -24.24 8.00
CA THR A 148 -16.10 -25.37 7.56
C THR A 148 -14.74 -25.41 8.24
N ARG A 149 -14.48 -24.52 9.21
CA ARG A 149 -13.15 -24.32 9.81
C ARG A 149 -12.09 -24.05 8.73
N GLY A 150 -12.41 -23.11 7.86
CA GLY A 150 -11.61 -22.69 6.71
C GLY A 150 -10.17 -22.33 7.08
N GLU A 151 -9.91 -21.89 8.32
CA GLU A 151 -8.55 -21.61 8.81
C GLU A 151 -7.64 -22.84 8.82
N ARG A 152 -8.20 -24.06 8.80
CA ARG A 152 -7.47 -25.32 8.84
C ARG A 152 -7.12 -25.87 7.46
N LEU A 153 -7.70 -25.30 6.40
CA LEU A 153 -7.48 -25.77 5.04
C LEU A 153 -6.02 -25.57 4.58
N VAL A 154 -5.32 -24.59 5.15
CA VAL A 154 -3.90 -24.34 4.89
C VAL A 154 -3.14 -24.24 6.22
N ALA A 155 -2.16 -25.13 6.40
CA ALA A 155 -1.35 -25.18 7.61
C ALA A 155 -0.13 -24.24 7.59
N ASP A 156 0.28 -23.77 6.41
CA ASP A 156 1.45 -22.91 6.23
C ASP A 156 1.29 -21.58 7.01
N PRO A 157 2.19 -21.27 7.97
CA PRO A 157 2.09 -20.08 8.79
C PRO A 157 2.31 -18.78 8.01
N LEU A 158 3.11 -18.78 6.95
CA LEU A 158 3.32 -17.61 6.09
C LEU A 158 2.06 -17.32 5.28
N LYS A 159 1.43 -18.35 4.70
CA LYS A 159 0.14 -18.19 4.01
C LYS A 159 -0.95 -17.69 4.96
N ARG A 160 -1.03 -18.25 6.18
CA ARG A 160 -1.95 -17.79 7.24
C ARG A 160 -1.72 -16.32 7.60
N ALA A 161 -0.47 -15.91 7.80
CA ALA A 161 -0.11 -14.52 8.09
C ALA A 161 -0.62 -13.55 7.01
N PHE A 162 -0.40 -13.90 5.73
CA PHE A 162 -0.85 -13.07 4.62
C PHE A 162 -2.38 -13.00 4.50
N LEU A 163 -3.09 -14.13 4.65
CA LEU A 163 -4.55 -14.09 4.62
C LEU A 163 -5.11 -13.29 5.80
N GLN A 164 -4.55 -13.46 7.01
CA GLN A 164 -4.94 -12.66 8.17
C GLN A 164 -4.76 -11.17 7.91
N ARG A 165 -3.59 -10.77 7.43
CA ARG A 165 -3.25 -9.39 7.07
C ARG A 165 -4.20 -8.83 6.00
N ASP A 166 -4.57 -9.65 5.02
CA ASP A 166 -5.48 -9.24 3.95
C ASP A 166 -6.90 -9.02 4.44
N LEU A 167 -7.43 -9.92 5.28
CA LEU A 167 -8.75 -9.74 5.89
C LEU A 167 -8.78 -8.59 6.89
N TRP A 168 -7.68 -8.37 7.62
CA TRP A 168 -7.54 -7.23 8.51
C TRP A 168 -7.59 -5.90 7.75
N ALA A 169 -7.07 -5.85 6.52
CA ALA A 169 -7.21 -4.69 5.65
C ALA A 169 -8.66 -4.32 5.36
N VAL A 170 -9.46 -5.35 5.04
CA VAL A 170 -10.89 -5.21 4.75
C VAL A 170 -11.61 -4.74 6.00
N PHE A 171 -11.35 -5.39 7.14
CA PHE A 171 -11.94 -5.02 8.41
C PHE A 171 -11.67 -3.54 8.74
N ASP A 172 -10.39 -3.13 8.75
CA ASP A 172 -9.99 -1.77 9.07
C ASP A 172 -10.72 -0.74 8.18
N HIS A 173 -10.81 -1.03 6.88
CA HIS A 173 -11.51 -0.17 5.95
C HIS A 173 -13.01 -0.05 6.27
N LEU A 174 -13.72 -1.18 6.40
CA LEU A 174 -15.17 -1.18 6.63
C LEU A 174 -15.54 -0.59 8.00
N ALA A 175 -14.80 -0.98 9.04
CA ALA A 175 -14.94 -0.41 10.38
C ALA A 175 -14.64 1.10 10.35
N GLY A 176 -13.56 1.50 9.67
CA GLY A 176 -13.19 2.89 9.47
C GLY A 176 -14.26 3.72 8.76
N GLN A 177 -14.93 3.17 7.74
CA GLN A 177 -16.05 3.83 7.07
C GLN A 177 -17.23 3.99 8.02
N ASN A 178 -17.55 2.97 8.82
CA ASN A 178 -18.57 3.09 9.84
C ASN A 178 -18.19 4.16 10.89
N ILE A 179 -16.96 4.17 11.40
CA ILE A 179 -16.51 5.18 12.38
C ILE A 179 -16.57 6.60 11.80
N ALA A 180 -15.94 6.82 10.64
CA ALA A 180 -15.81 8.13 10.02
C ALA A 180 -17.15 8.72 9.55
N ARG A 181 -18.11 7.86 9.16
CA ARG A 181 -19.41 8.30 8.61
C ARG A 181 -20.56 8.25 9.60
N PHE A 182 -20.43 7.50 10.69
CA PHE A 182 -21.32 7.69 11.82
C PHE A 182 -21.01 9.01 12.51
N GLY A 183 -19.74 9.32 12.73
CA GLY A 183 -19.43 10.08 13.92
C GLY A 183 -19.99 9.28 15.10
N ASP A 184 -19.13 8.70 15.93
CA ASP A 184 -19.64 8.39 17.25
C ASP A 184 -20.36 9.66 17.74
N ALA A 185 -21.61 9.54 18.20
CA ALA A 185 -22.31 10.67 18.78
C ALA A 185 -21.48 11.30 19.91
N ASP A 186 -20.47 10.57 20.40
CA ASP A 186 -19.40 11.00 21.28
C ASP A 186 -18.26 11.80 20.60
N LEU A 187 -17.81 11.41 19.40
CA LEU A 187 -16.76 12.13 18.64
C LEU A 187 -17.29 13.44 18.03
N ALA A 188 -18.56 13.45 17.61
CA ALA A 188 -19.28 14.66 17.23
C ALA A 188 -19.50 15.60 18.44
N ARG A 189 -19.81 15.06 19.64
CA ARG A 189 -19.90 15.83 20.90
C ARG A 189 -18.54 16.39 21.35
N ARG A 190 -17.46 15.61 21.23
CA ARG A 190 -16.10 16.06 21.57
C ARG A 190 -15.55 17.12 20.61
N ARG A 191 -15.90 17.05 19.32
CA ARG A 191 -15.50 18.07 18.32
C ARG A 191 -16.30 19.37 18.44
N THR A 192 -17.60 19.32 18.71
CA THR A 192 -18.41 20.53 18.96
C THR A 192 -18.01 21.24 20.25
N ALA A 193 -17.43 20.54 21.22
CA ALA A 193 -16.87 21.16 22.43
C ALA A 193 -15.48 21.80 22.22
N ALA A 194 -14.81 21.60 21.07
CA ALA A 194 -13.39 21.92 20.92
C ALA A 194 -13.03 22.95 19.83
N ALA A 195 -13.90 23.29 18.87
CA ALA A 195 -13.58 24.32 17.87
C ALA A 195 -14.81 24.87 17.12
N ASP A 196 -14.73 26.16 16.75
CA ASP A 196 -15.63 26.95 15.86
C ASP A 196 -15.71 26.44 14.40
N TYR A 197 -15.49 25.14 14.15
CA TYR A 197 -15.52 24.56 12.81
C TYR A 197 -16.96 24.18 12.44
N LYS A 198 -17.64 25.04 11.68
CA LYS A 198 -18.92 24.70 11.04
C LYS A 198 -18.66 23.70 9.92
N ILE A 199 -19.08 22.46 10.13
CA ILE A 199 -19.22 21.48 9.04
C ILE A 199 -20.61 21.71 8.44
N GLU A 200 -20.66 22.10 7.18
CA GLU A 200 -21.93 22.26 6.47
C GLU A 200 -22.65 20.89 6.37
N PRO A 201 -23.92 20.77 6.80
CA PRO A 201 -24.64 19.49 6.85
C PRO A 201 -24.74 18.75 5.51
N GLU A 202 -24.67 19.46 4.39
CA GLU A 202 -24.79 18.92 3.04
C GLU A 202 -23.55 18.11 2.59
N GLU A 203 -22.39 18.28 3.22
CA GLU A 203 -21.16 17.52 2.88
C GLU A 203 -21.08 16.13 3.54
N LEU A 204 -21.91 15.86 4.55
CA LEU A 204 -22.04 14.55 5.19
C LEU A 204 -23.16 13.75 4.51
N GLN A 205 -22.91 13.31 3.28
CA GLN A 205 -23.77 12.33 2.62
C GLN A 205 -23.71 11.02 3.41
N ARG A 206 -24.59 10.87 4.41
CA ARG A 206 -24.69 9.67 5.25
C ARG A 206 -25.01 8.48 4.34
N ASP A 207 -24.30 7.37 4.54
CA ASP A 207 -24.66 6.12 3.89
C ASP A 207 -26.06 5.69 4.35
N ASP A 208 -26.78 4.94 3.50
CA ASP A 208 -28.04 4.35 3.92
C ASP A 208 -27.81 3.33 5.05
N ALA A 209 -28.83 3.17 5.90
CA ALA A 209 -28.78 2.24 7.04
C ALA A 209 -28.48 0.79 6.60
N GLY A 210 -28.87 0.40 5.38
CA GLY A 210 -28.57 -0.91 4.82
C GLY A 210 -27.07 -1.10 4.56
N ALA A 211 -26.39 -0.12 3.96
CA ALA A 211 -24.95 -0.19 3.72
C ALA A 211 -24.15 -0.29 5.02
N ILE A 212 -24.59 0.44 6.04
CA ILE A 212 -24.02 0.37 7.39
C ILE A 212 -24.17 -1.04 7.95
N GLN A 213 -25.39 -1.59 7.94
CA GLN A 213 -25.68 -2.90 8.50
C GLN A 213 -24.90 -4.00 7.78
N ARG A 214 -24.76 -3.89 6.46
CA ARG A 214 -23.94 -4.81 5.66
C ARG A 214 -22.47 -4.77 6.08
N ARG A 215 -21.89 -3.58 6.25
CA ARG A 215 -20.51 -3.45 6.75
C ARG A 215 -20.34 -4.01 8.16
N GLU A 216 -21.30 -3.75 9.03
CA GLU A 216 -21.32 -4.25 10.40
C GLU A 216 -21.34 -5.78 10.45
N THR A 217 -22.21 -6.42 9.64
CA THR A 217 -22.25 -7.88 9.50
C THR A 217 -20.91 -8.44 9.00
N LEU A 218 -20.32 -7.85 7.95
CA LEU A 218 -19.01 -8.28 7.46
C LEU A 218 -17.92 -8.10 8.50
N CYS A 219 -17.87 -6.97 9.20
CA CYS A 219 -16.87 -6.71 10.25
C CYS A 219 -16.90 -7.79 11.34
N ARG A 220 -18.08 -8.22 11.80
CA ARG A 220 -18.20 -9.28 12.81
C ARG A 220 -17.65 -10.62 12.32
N LYS A 221 -18.01 -11.02 11.10
CA LYS A 221 -17.52 -12.27 10.49
C LYS A 221 -16.02 -12.21 10.19
N LEU A 222 -15.52 -11.07 9.70
CA LEU A 222 -14.09 -10.83 9.49
C LEU A 222 -13.31 -10.90 10.80
N ALA A 223 -13.81 -10.31 11.90
CA ALA A 223 -13.15 -10.39 13.20
C ALA A 223 -13.00 -11.83 13.69
N ALA A 224 -14.07 -12.64 13.57
CA ALA A 224 -14.03 -14.07 13.89
C ALA A 224 -13.03 -14.83 13.00
N ALA A 225 -13.01 -14.56 11.69
CA ALA A 225 -12.08 -15.19 10.76
C ALA A 225 -10.61 -14.81 11.05
N ILE A 226 -10.34 -13.53 11.34
CA ILE A 226 -9.02 -13.01 11.70
C ILE A 226 -8.52 -13.67 12.99
N GLN A 227 -9.39 -13.86 13.99
CA GLN A 227 -9.06 -14.57 15.23
C GLN A 227 -8.71 -16.04 14.99
N ARG A 228 -9.44 -16.73 14.12
CA ARG A 228 -9.12 -18.13 13.76
C ARG A 228 -7.84 -18.28 12.93
N LEU A 229 -7.48 -17.24 12.19
CA LEU A 229 -6.22 -17.16 11.45
C LEU A 229 -5.04 -16.72 12.32
N ALA A 230 -5.29 -16.23 13.53
CA ALA A 230 -4.26 -15.77 14.45
C ALA A 230 -3.21 -16.84 14.73
N LEU A 231 -1.97 -16.39 14.72
CA LEU A 231 -0.81 -17.27 14.78
C LEU A 231 -0.26 -17.31 16.19
N PRO A 232 0.12 -18.51 16.69
CA PRO A 232 0.91 -18.61 17.91
C PRO A 232 2.16 -17.73 17.83
N LYS A 233 2.52 -17.05 18.92
CA LYS A 233 3.77 -16.24 19.00
C LYS A 233 5.01 -16.97 18.49
N ALA A 234 5.12 -18.27 18.75
CA ALA A 234 6.20 -19.11 18.26
C ALA A 234 6.22 -19.23 16.72
N ALA A 235 5.04 -19.36 16.09
CA ALA A 235 4.90 -19.40 14.63
C ALA A 235 5.24 -18.03 14.02
N ILE A 236 4.81 -16.93 14.65
CA ILE A 236 5.15 -15.57 14.21
C ILE A 236 6.66 -15.35 14.25
N LYS A 237 7.34 -15.78 15.33
CA LYS A 237 8.80 -15.70 15.47
C LYS A 237 9.54 -16.53 14.41
N ALA A 238 8.93 -17.62 13.94
CA ALA A 238 9.48 -18.49 12.91
C ALA A 238 9.22 -18.02 11.47
N LEU A 239 8.43 -16.95 11.27
CA LEU A 239 8.21 -16.39 9.94
C LEU A 239 9.54 -15.97 9.29
N PRO A 240 9.67 -16.13 7.97
CA PRO A 240 10.93 -15.94 7.28
C PRO A 240 11.38 -14.47 7.24
N ASP A 241 12.69 -14.28 7.19
CA ASP A 241 13.31 -13.05 6.69
C ASP A 241 13.47 -13.19 5.17
N ASN A 242 12.41 -12.83 4.46
CA ASN A 242 12.33 -13.00 3.01
C ASN A 242 13.29 -12.04 2.27
N TYR A 243 13.65 -10.90 2.85
CA TYR A 243 14.68 -10.02 2.30
C TYR A 243 16.07 -10.66 2.33
N ALA A 244 16.45 -11.28 3.45
CA ALA A 244 17.71 -12.01 3.53
C ALA A 244 17.74 -13.21 2.56
N VAL A 245 16.61 -13.87 2.33
CA VAL A 245 16.48 -14.91 1.29
C VAL A 245 16.65 -14.32 -0.11
N ALA A 246 16.05 -13.16 -0.39
CA ALA A 246 16.17 -12.47 -1.68
C ALA A 246 17.64 -12.17 -2.02
N ILE A 247 18.41 -11.61 -1.07
CA ILE A 247 19.84 -11.34 -1.26
C ILE A 247 20.63 -12.64 -1.49
N ARG A 248 20.35 -13.71 -0.74
CA ARG A 248 21.03 -15.00 -0.91
C ARG A 248 20.68 -15.71 -2.23
N SER A 249 19.56 -15.37 -2.86
CA SER A 249 19.14 -15.98 -4.13
C SER A 249 20.06 -15.64 -5.31
N GLY A 250 20.86 -14.58 -5.20
CA GLY A 250 21.76 -14.11 -6.26
C GLY A 250 21.05 -13.48 -7.48
N GLN A 251 19.72 -13.35 -7.46
CA GLN A 251 18.93 -12.80 -8.57
C GLN A 251 19.03 -11.27 -8.70
N PHE A 252 19.43 -10.60 -7.63
CA PHE A 252 19.58 -9.15 -7.59
C PHE A 252 21.07 -8.80 -7.56
N PRO A 253 21.55 -7.91 -8.45
CA PRO A 253 22.90 -7.37 -8.34
C PRO A 253 23.13 -6.76 -6.96
N ALA A 254 24.33 -7.00 -6.40
CA ALA A 254 24.70 -6.54 -5.06
C ALA A 254 25.26 -5.10 -5.02
N ARG A 255 25.47 -4.48 -6.20
CA ARG A 255 25.94 -3.10 -6.35
C ARG A 255 25.13 -2.40 -7.42
N HIS A 256 24.84 -1.12 -7.21
CA HIS A 256 24.23 -0.31 -8.24
C HIS A 256 25.27 0.10 -9.30
N ASP A 257 24.80 0.26 -10.53
CA ASP A 257 25.57 0.63 -11.72
C ASP A 257 25.05 1.94 -12.35
N PHE A 258 24.12 2.61 -11.68
CA PHE A 258 23.36 3.75 -12.18
C PHE A 258 22.51 3.47 -13.43
N ASP A 259 22.25 2.21 -13.77
CA ASP A 259 21.25 1.83 -14.76
C ASP A 259 19.88 1.72 -14.08
N CYS A 260 18.93 2.58 -14.46
CA CYS A 260 17.58 2.55 -13.92
C CYS A 260 16.83 1.24 -14.22
N ARG A 261 17.26 0.48 -15.23
CA ARG A 261 16.69 -0.83 -15.60
C ARG A 261 17.26 -1.99 -14.79
N SER A 262 18.41 -1.81 -14.12
CA SER A 262 19.02 -2.85 -13.31
C SER A 262 18.05 -3.33 -12.21
N ASN A 263 17.99 -4.64 -11.97
CA ASN A 263 17.21 -5.24 -10.88
C ASN A 263 17.94 -5.18 -9.53
N TYR A 264 18.55 -4.04 -9.20
CA TYR A 264 19.44 -3.86 -8.04
C TYR A 264 18.70 -3.87 -6.69
N LEU A 265 19.07 -4.77 -5.78
CA LEU A 265 18.58 -4.81 -4.40
C LEU A 265 19.77 -4.76 -3.42
N PRO A 266 19.89 -3.72 -2.57
CA PRO A 266 21.07 -3.52 -1.75
C PRO A 266 21.26 -4.61 -0.69
N PRO A 267 22.42 -5.29 -0.61
CA PRO A 267 22.71 -6.16 0.53
C PRO A 267 22.95 -5.32 1.80
N GLY A 268 22.83 -5.96 2.95
CA GLY A 268 23.27 -5.36 4.22
C GLY A 268 22.32 -4.34 4.85
N VAL A 269 21.25 -3.90 4.18
CA VAL A 269 20.30 -2.89 4.72
C VAL A 269 19.84 -3.20 6.13
N LEU A 270 19.53 -4.47 6.41
CA LEU A 270 19.01 -4.93 7.70
C LEU A 270 20.06 -5.57 8.62
N THR A 271 21.28 -5.79 8.13
CA THR A 271 22.29 -6.64 8.81
C THR A 271 23.67 -6.00 8.96
N GLN A 272 23.95 -4.90 8.25
CA GLN A 272 25.23 -4.19 8.25
C GLN A 272 25.02 -2.74 8.71
N PRO A 273 24.76 -2.51 10.01
CA PRO A 273 24.56 -1.17 10.55
C PRO A 273 25.80 -0.27 10.41
N SER A 274 27.00 -0.84 10.18
CA SER A 274 28.22 -0.08 9.90
C SER A 274 28.22 0.57 8.50
N GLU A 275 27.40 0.08 7.57
CA GLU A 275 27.26 0.63 6.22
C GLU A 275 25.96 1.41 6.06
N TRP A 276 24.85 0.81 6.51
CA TRP A 276 23.51 1.37 6.43
C TRP A 276 23.14 2.02 7.76
N VAL A 277 22.97 3.34 7.73
CA VAL A 277 22.54 4.11 8.90
C VAL A 277 21.02 4.16 8.90
N GLU A 278 20.40 3.44 9.84
CA GLU A 278 18.97 3.61 10.10
C GLU A 278 18.73 4.99 10.70
N ILE A 279 17.74 5.67 10.17
CA ILE A 279 17.40 7.03 10.57
C ILE A 279 16.02 7.12 11.23
N ASP A 280 15.91 7.99 12.22
CA ASP A 280 14.65 8.31 12.91
C ASP A 280 14.50 9.82 13.10
N ASN A 281 13.30 10.29 13.38
CA ASN A 281 13.07 11.72 13.61
C ASN A 281 13.52 12.10 15.03
N ALA A 282 13.95 13.33 15.28
CA ALA A 282 14.16 13.81 16.64
C ALA A 282 12.79 14.03 17.32
N PRO A 283 12.65 13.83 18.64
CA PRO A 283 11.41 14.08 19.38
C PRO A 283 11.07 15.59 19.54
N GLY A 284 11.66 16.47 18.73
CA GLY A 284 11.88 17.88 19.04
C GLY A 284 10.77 18.89 18.72
N SER A 285 9.61 18.53 18.16
CA SER A 285 8.65 19.56 17.72
C SER A 285 7.18 19.19 17.90
N GLN A 286 6.70 19.49 19.11
CA GLN A 286 5.34 19.84 19.56
C GLN A 286 4.11 18.91 19.31
N HIS A 287 3.28 18.91 20.36
CA HIS A 287 1.91 18.39 20.58
C HIS A 287 1.67 16.93 21.07
N ARG A 288 1.03 16.91 22.25
CA ARG A 288 0.38 15.88 23.10
C ARG A 288 1.01 14.52 23.39
N ASP A 289 1.83 13.90 22.53
CA ASP A 289 2.39 12.57 22.82
C ASP A 289 3.92 12.58 22.97
N LYS A 290 4.41 13.42 23.88
CA LYS A 290 5.85 13.60 24.18
C LYS A 290 6.58 12.31 24.61
N ALA A 291 5.87 11.26 24.99
CA ALA A 291 6.46 10.02 25.52
C ALA A 291 6.64 8.90 24.48
N GLU A 292 5.90 8.94 23.36
CA GLU A 292 5.77 7.76 22.49
C GLU A 292 6.46 7.93 21.14
N GLY A 293 6.74 9.16 20.72
CA GLY A 293 7.41 9.44 19.45
C GLY A 293 6.47 9.35 18.25
N GLN A 294 6.91 9.89 17.12
CA GLN A 294 6.08 10.05 15.94
C GLN A 294 5.97 8.78 15.10
N LEU A 295 4.78 8.53 14.54
CA LEU A 295 4.56 7.52 13.51
C LEU A 295 4.89 8.07 12.13
N ALA A 296 5.38 7.20 11.26
CA ALA A 296 5.50 7.54 9.85
C ALA A 296 4.09 7.69 9.24
N TYR A 297 3.91 8.70 8.38
CA TYR A 297 2.68 8.89 7.61
C TYR A 297 2.21 7.61 6.93
N THR A 298 3.15 6.87 6.35
CA THR A 298 2.87 5.61 5.65
C THR A 298 2.34 4.52 6.56
N SER A 299 2.79 4.44 7.82
CA SER A 299 2.24 3.52 8.84
C SER A 299 0.79 3.89 9.21
N TRP A 300 0.48 5.17 9.25
CA TRP A 300 -0.88 5.66 9.48
C TRP A 300 -1.79 5.34 8.28
N SER A 301 -1.35 5.60 7.04
CA SER A 301 -2.16 5.35 5.83
C SER A 301 -2.54 3.87 5.65
N ILE A 302 -1.70 2.95 6.13
CA ILE A 302 -1.99 1.50 6.13
C ILE A 302 -2.57 1.00 7.46
N ARG A 303 -2.90 1.92 8.38
CA ARG A 303 -3.57 1.65 9.66
C ARG A 303 -2.81 0.67 10.56
N GLY A 304 -1.49 0.77 10.60
CA GLY A 304 -0.65 0.03 11.54
C GLY A 304 -0.50 -1.47 11.23
N ARG A 305 -1.00 -1.92 10.08
CA ARG A 305 -0.83 -3.31 9.59
C ARG A 305 0.57 -3.58 9.06
N SER A 306 1.38 -2.53 8.90
CA SER A 306 2.80 -2.62 8.60
C SER A 306 3.54 -1.44 9.24
N TYR A 307 4.86 -1.58 9.41
CA TYR A 307 5.74 -0.49 9.85
C TYR A 307 6.92 -0.32 8.92
N TYR A 308 7.54 0.86 8.93
CA TYR A 308 8.63 1.19 8.01
C TYR A 308 9.92 1.43 8.78
N ARG A 309 11.04 1.06 8.17
CA ARG A 309 12.39 1.47 8.55
C ARG A 309 13.02 2.22 7.39
N VAL A 310 13.83 3.24 7.69
CA VAL A 310 14.44 4.10 6.67
C VAL A 310 15.94 4.13 6.90
N PHE A 311 16.72 3.93 5.84
CA PHE A 311 18.16 3.79 5.89
C PHE A 311 18.84 4.68 4.86
N TRP A 312 19.97 5.25 5.23
CA TRP A 312 20.86 5.99 4.35
C TRP A 312 22.22 5.32 4.29
N ARG A 313 22.86 5.40 3.12
CA ARG A 313 24.25 4.99 2.91
C ARG A 313 24.93 6.01 2.01
N PHE A 314 25.99 6.62 2.51
CA PHE A 314 26.89 7.44 1.69
C PHE A 314 28.04 6.58 1.16
N PRO A 315 28.59 6.89 -0.03
CA PRO A 315 29.79 6.24 -0.54
C PRO A 315 30.97 6.28 0.45
N GLU A 316 31.08 7.36 1.21
CA GLU A 316 32.11 7.59 2.23
C GLU A 316 31.83 6.87 3.56
N GLY A 317 30.70 6.15 3.65
CA GLY A 317 30.34 5.29 4.78
C GLY A 317 29.59 6.00 5.91
N ARG A 318 29.33 5.24 6.98
CA ARG A 318 28.46 5.64 8.10
C ARG A 318 28.84 6.95 8.76
N ARG A 319 30.13 7.19 9.02
CA ARG A 319 30.59 8.41 9.71
C ARG A 319 30.21 9.67 8.92
N ALA A 320 30.30 9.61 7.59
CA ALA A 320 29.89 10.74 6.74
C ALA A 320 28.38 11.01 6.84
N VAL A 321 27.55 9.97 6.96
CA VAL A 321 26.11 10.13 7.22
C VAL A 321 25.87 10.78 8.58
N GLU A 322 26.51 10.30 9.65
CA GLU A 322 26.37 10.83 11.01
C GLU A 322 26.82 12.30 11.10
N ASP A 323 27.98 12.63 10.52
CA ASP A 323 28.51 13.99 10.44
C ASP A 323 27.55 14.92 9.67
N TYR A 324 26.98 14.42 8.57
CA TYR A 324 26.03 15.17 7.76
C TYR A 324 24.69 15.42 8.47
N LEU A 325 24.14 14.41 9.15
CA LEU A 325 22.93 14.59 9.98
C LEU A 325 23.19 15.59 11.12
N GLY A 326 24.36 15.53 11.74
CA GLY A 326 24.79 16.52 12.73
C GLY A 326 24.88 17.93 12.15
N TYR A 327 25.42 18.08 10.93
CA TYR A 327 25.42 19.35 10.19
C TYR A 327 23.99 19.85 9.91
N LEU A 328 23.10 19.00 9.41
CA LEU A 328 21.72 19.39 9.11
C LEU A 328 21.03 19.95 10.36
N GLN A 329 21.21 19.30 11.50
CA GLN A 329 20.63 19.74 12.77
C GLN A 329 21.14 21.10 13.23
N ARG A 330 22.46 21.32 13.16
CA ARG A 330 23.09 22.55 13.66
C ARG A 330 22.91 23.73 12.70
N GLU A 331 23.04 23.47 11.41
CA GLU A 331 23.30 24.50 10.41
C GLU A 331 22.39 24.41 9.18
N GLY A 332 21.92 23.22 8.79
CA GLY A 332 21.18 23.01 7.54
C GLY A 332 19.69 23.37 7.60
N VAL A 333 19.09 23.43 8.78
CA VAL A 333 17.66 23.77 8.97
C VAL A 333 17.48 25.27 9.22
N ASP A 334 16.50 25.86 8.52
CA ASP A 334 15.95 27.19 8.79
C ASP A 334 14.89 27.06 9.90
N TRP A 335 15.33 27.11 11.15
CA TRP A 335 14.49 26.91 12.32
C TRP A 335 13.39 27.95 12.47
N GLU A 336 13.66 29.19 12.05
CA GLU A 336 12.67 30.26 12.10
C GLU A 336 11.52 29.99 11.12
N LYS A 337 11.83 29.68 9.84
CA LYS A 337 10.79 29.31 8.88
C LYS A 337 10.08 28.02 9.27
N SER A 338 10.82 27.05 9.82
CA SER A 338 10.26 25.77 10.25
C SER A 338 9.21 25.97 11.35
N ALA A 339 9.53 26.81 12.34
CA ALA A 339 8.61 27.15 13.44
C ALA A 339 7.36 27.88 12.94
N ARG A 340 7.49 28.79 11.96
CA ARG A 340 6.35 29.52 11.39
C ARG A 340 5.44 28.65 10.52
N GLN A 341 6.01 27.74 9.74
CA GLN A 341 5.28 27.03 8.70
C GLN A 341 4.70 25.69 9.13
N GLY A 342 5.13 25.15 10.26
CA GLY A 342 4.56 23.89 10.71
C GLY A 342 5.33 22.64 10.23
N TYR A 343 6.53 22.77 9.66
CA TYR A 343 7.33 21.65 9.14
C TYR A 343 8.78 22.07 8.85
N ILE A 344 9.71 21.10 8.77
CA ILE A 344 11.14 21.36 8.56
C ILE A 344 11.37 22.03 7.20
N ARG A 345 12.07 23.17 7.24
CA ARG A 345 12.58 23.89 6.10
C ARG A 345 14.09 23.87 6.10
N LEU A 346 14.67 23.37 5.01
CA LEU A 346 16.11 23.44 4.78
C LEU A 346 16.49 24.85 4.32
N LYS A 347 17.68 25.30 4.68
CA LYS A 347 18.25 26.53 4.12
C LYS A 347 18.47 26.38 2.62
N ARG A 348 18.46 27.50 1.89
CA ARG A 348 18.59 27.51 0.42
C ARG A 348 19.96 27.01 -0.04
N ASP A 349 20.98 27.30 0.73
CA ASP A 349 22.39 26.97 0.53
C ASP A 349 22.84 25.74 1.33
N VAL A 350 21.89 24.90 1.76
CA VAL A 350 22.20 23.67 2.49
C VAL A 350 23.17 22.81 1.69
N ARG A 351 24.20 22.28 2.35
CA ARG A 351 25.15 21.34 1.75
C ARG A 351 24.39 20.13 1.21
N GLN A 352 24.66 19.74 -0.03
CA GLN A 352 24.07 18.53 -0.62
C GLN A 352 24.66 17.23 -0.06
N ILE A 353 23.91 16.14 -0.24
CA ILE A 353 24.42 14.78 -0.03
C ILE A 353 25.42 14.41 -1.14
N PRO A 354 26.33 13.44 -0.90
CA PRO A 354 27.24 12.95 -1.94
C PRO A 354 26.51 12.27 -3.11
N VAL A 355 27.03 12.42 -4.33
CA VAL A 355 26.63 11.58 -5.47
C VAL A 355 26.98 10.12 -5.18
N GLY A 356 26.10 9.20 -5.55
CA GLY A 356 26.18 7.79 -5.18
C GLY A 356 25.55 7.47 -3.83
N THR A 357 24.95 8.44 -3.14
CA THR A 357 24.13 8.16 -1.96
C THR A 357 23.02 7.17 -2.32
N GLU A 358 22.79 6.21 -1.43
CA GLU A 358 21.68 5.27 -1.50
C GLU A 358 20.74 5.49 -0.31
N THR A 359 19.44 5.33 -0.54
CA THR A 359 18.45 5.29 0.54
C THR A 359 17.54 4.09 0.36
N ALA A 360 17.15 3.46 1.46
CA ALA A 360 16.19 2.39 1.46
C ALA A 360 15.04 2.67 2.44
N ILE A 361 13.81 2.45 2.00
CA ILE A 361 12.63 2.37 2.87
C ILE A 361 12.15 0.92 2.81
N VAL A 362 12.10 0.26 3.96
CA VAL A 362 11.70 -1.14 4.08
C VAL A 362 10.42 -1.23 4.91
N GLU A 363 9.39 -1.82 4.34
CA GLU A 363 8.08 -2.04 4.96
C GLU A 363 7.97 -3.48 5.45
N PHE A 364 7.60 -3.63 6.73
CA PHE A 364 7.50 -4.91 7.42
C PHE A 364 6.08 -5.17 7.86
N MET A 365 5.61 -6.40 7.62
CA MET A 365 4.29 -6.86 8.02
C MET A 365 4.16 -6.86 9.56
N VAL A 366 2.98 -6.44 10.03
CA VAL A 366 2.48 -6.69 11.38
C VAL A 366 1.33 -7.69 11.27
N VAL A 367 1.35 -8.72 12.11
CA VAL A 367 0.29 -9.74 12.22
C VAL A 367 -0.36 -9.65 13.59
N LEU A 368 -1.45 -10.38 13.82
CA LEU A 368 -2.05 -10.53 15.15
C LEU A 368 -1.72 -11.92 15.72
N ASP A 369 -1.27 -11.94 16.97
CA ASP A 369 -1.07 -13.18 17.73
C ASP A 369 -2.39 -13.80 18.20
N GLU A 370 -2.33 -14.96 18.83
CA GLU A 370 -3.49 -15.71 19.32
C GLU A 370 -4.35 -14.94 20.35
N GLU A 371 -3.80 -13.90 20.98
CA GLU A 371 -4.54 -12.98 21.86
C GLU A 371 -4.98 -11.69 21.15
N LEU A 372 -4.83 -11.65 19.82
CA LEU A 372 -5.07 -10.52 18.92
C LEU A 372 -4.15 -9.33 19.12
N ASN A 373 -3.01 -9.47 19.80
CA ASN A 373 -2.04 -8.39 19.90
C ASN A 373 -1.32 -8.19 18.57
N PRO A 374 -1.10 -6.95 18.10
CA PRO A 374 -0.26 -6.68 16.95
C PRO A 374 1.21 -7.04 17.23
N VAL A 375 1.78 -7.92 16.42
CA VAL A 375 3.16 -8.39 16.52
C VAL A 375 3.93 -8.06 15.24
N PRO A 376 4.97 -7.22 15.31
CA PRO A 376 5.89 -6.96 14.21
C PRO A 376 6.60 -8.23 13.75
N THR A 377 6.78 -8.41 12.44
CA THR A 377 7.46 -9.57 11.85
C THR A 377 8.74 -9.18 11.11
N ARG A 378 9.48 -10.19 10.63
CA ARG A 378 10.62 -10.00 9.72
C ARG A 378 10.24 -10.06 8.24
N VAL A 379 8.96 -10.27 7.94
CA VAL A 379 8.47 -10.37 6.56
C VAL A 379 8.40 -8.98 5.97
N VAL A 380 9.21 -8.75 4.93
CA VAL A 380 9.24 -7.53 4.14
C VAL A 380 8.15 -7.59 3.06
N GLU A 381 7.24 -6.63 3.10
CA GLU A 381 6.18 -6.46 2.12
C GLU A 381 6.62 -5.57 0.96
N LEU A 382 7.46 -4.57 1.22
CA LEU A 382 7.89 -3.62 0.22
C LEU A 382 9.28 -3.05 0.54
N VAL A 383 10.05 -2.81 -0.52
CA VAL A 383 11.34 -2.12 -0.45
C VAL A 383 11.34 -1.02 -1.49
N HIS A 384 11.60 0.21 -1.08
CA HIS A 384 11.87 1.32 -1.98
C HIS A 384 13.35 1.66 -1.86
N VAL A 385 14.08 1.61 -2.97
CA VAL A 385 15.50 1.95 -3.06
C VAL A 385 15.67 3.17 -3.97
N ASN A 386 16.36 4.18 -3.47
CA ASN A 386 16.78 5.33 -4.28
C ASN A 386 18.30 5.39 -4.39
N VAL A 387 18.80 5.72 -5.58
CA VAL A 387 20.23 5.97 -5.83
C VAL A 387 20.39 7.33 -6.52
N TYR A 388 21.24 8.18 -5.95
CA TYR A 388 21.46 9.55 -6.41
C TYR A 388 22.62 9.61 -7.41
N LYS A 389 22.30 9.78 -8.69
CA LYS A 389 23.26 9.99 -9.78
C LYS A 389 23.72 11.44 -9.89
N ASN A 390 22.83 12.39 -9.61
CA ASN A 390 23.17 13.79 -9.37
C ASN A 390 22.33 14.31 -8.18
N VAL A 391 22.68 15.50 -7.70
CA VAL A 391 22.04 16.14 -6.53
C VAL A 391 21.70 17.61 -6.77
N ASP A 392 21.85 18.08 -8.00
CA ASP A 392 21.62 19.48 -8.40
C ASP A 392 20.25 19.67 -9.09
N GLY A 393 19.55 18.57 -9.40
CA GLY A 393 18.23 18.61 -10.06
C GLY A 393 18.31 18.86 -11.57
N ALA A 394 19.51 18.84 -12.15
CA ALA A 394 19.70 18.94 -13.59
C ALA A 394 19.01 17.75 -14.29
N PRO A 395 18.42 17.97 -15.50
CA PRO A 395 17.86 16.89 -16.29
C PRO A 395 18.88 15.76 -16.50
N GLU A 396 18.46 14.53 -16.24
CA GLU A 396 19.28 13.33 -16.39
C GLU A 396 18.41 12.23 -17.00
N PRO A 397 18.34 12.15 -18.34
CA PRO A 397 17.48 11.19 -19.05
C PRO A 397 17.79 9.73 -18.73
N GLN A 398 18.99 9.43 -18.22
CA GLN A 398 19.39 8.07 -17.88
C GLN A 398 18.74 7.56 -16.59
N THR A 399 18.13 8.44 -15.77
CA THR A 399 17.31 7.99 -14.64
C THR A 399 15.85 7.84 -15.03
N ASN A 400 15.13 6.93 -14.36
CA ASN A 400 13.69 6.74 -14.56
C ASN A 400 12.83 7.89 -14.02
N THR A 401 13.44 8.84 -13.31
CA THR A 401 12.81 10.10 -12.87
C THR A 401 13.12 11.28 -13.80
N GLY A 402 14.12 11.15 -14.68
CA GLY A 402 14.60 12.23 -15.55
C GLY A 402 15.40 13.33 -14.84
N ARG A 403 15.72 13.18 -13.54
CA ARG A 403 16.27 14.23 -12.67
C ARG A 403 17.45 13.81 -11.80
N GLY A 404 18.11 12.69 -12.10
CA GLY A 404 19.30 12.25 -11.35
C GLY A 404 19.01 11.37 -10.16
N LEU A 405 17.74 11.08 -9.87
CA LEU A 405 17.30 10.09 -8.89
C LEU A 405 16.89 8.79 -9.60
N ILE A 406 17.46 7.65 -9.22
CA ILE A 406 16.96 6.35 -9.69
C ILE A 406 16.12 5.74 -8.57
N ALA A 407 14.81 5.61 -8.79
CA ALA A 407 13.88 5.06 -7.81
C ALA A 407 13.45 3.64 -8.20
N ARG A 408 13.53 2.68 -7.29
CA ARG A 408 13.10 1.29 -7.53
C ARG A 408 12.19 0.84 -6.41
N GLN A 409 11.10 0.16 -6.77
CA GLN A 409 10.19 -0.44 -5.82
C GLN A 409 10.17 -1.96 -6.02
N TYR A 410 10.30 -2.68 -4.91
CA TYR A 410 10.15 -4.13 -4.84
C TYR A 410 8.96 -4.43 -3.94
N VAL A 411 8.13 -5.39 -4.33
CA VAL A 411 6.96 -5.80 -3.56
C VAL A 411 6.95 -7.29 -3.36
N ALA A 412 6.46 -7.72 -2.20
CA ALA A 412 6.15 -9.10 -1.96
C ALA A 412 5.05 -9.58 -2.92
N ARG A 413 5.28 -10.73 -3.55
CA ARG A 413 4.32 -11.43 -4.41
C ARG A 413 4.00 -12.78 -3.79
N ARG A 414 2.71 -13.09 -3.62
CA ARG A 414 2.27 -14.36 -3.04
C ARG A 414 2.76 -15.55 -3.86
N HIS A 415 2.71 -15.46 -5.19
CA HIS A 415 3.16 -16.55 -6.05
C HIS A 415 4.68 -16.82 -5.94
N LEU A 416 5.49 -15.87 -5.47
CA LEU A 416 6.92 -16.08 -5.20
C LEU A 416 7.17 -16.46 -3.75
N LEU A 417 6.46 -15.85 -2.81
CA LEU A 417 6.59 -16.14 -1.38
C LEU A 417 6.19 -17.57 -1.06
N PHE A 418 5.10 -18.05 -1.65
CA PHE A 418 4.49 -19.33 -1.35
C PHE A 418 5.02 -20.48 -2.24
N ASP A 419 5.85 -20.15 -3.23
CA ASP A 419 6.66 -21.08 -4.02
C ASP A 419 8.07 -21.15 -3.40
N ASP A 420 8.14 -21.65 -2.16
CA ASP A 420 9.39 -21.83 -1.38
C ASP A 420 10.29 -20.58 -1.31
N LEU A 421 9.68 -19.40 -1.13
CA LEU A 421 10.40 -18.12 -1.09
C LEU A 421 11.29 -17.90 -2.31
N LYS A 422 10.84 -18.26 -3.51
CA LYS A 422 11.53 -18.01 -4.77
C LYS A 422 11.94 -16.53 -4.88
N GLN A 423 13.24 -16.28 -5.06
CA GLN A 423 13.84 -14.93 -5.04
C GLN A 423 13.54 -14.12 -3.75
N GLY A 424 13.28 -14.80 -2.63
CA GLY A 424 12.83 -14.18 -1.38
C GLY A 424 11.41 -13.61 -1.46
N GLY A 425 10.61 -14.02 -2.45
CA GLY A 425 9.25 -13.54 -2.59
C GLY A 425 9.11 -12.10 -3.07
N LEU A 426 10.20 -11.44 -3.44
CA LEU A 426 10.22 -10.04 -3.85
C LEU A 426 10.36 -9.91 -5.37
N GLU A 427 9.63 -8.97 -5.95
CA GLU A 427 9.69 -8.67 -7.38
C GLU A 427 9.80 -7.15 -7.59
N ARG A 428 10.62 -6.72 -8.55
CA ARG A 428 10.68 -5.31 -8.97
C ARG A 428 9.38 -4.94 -9.67
N VAL A 429 8.77 -3.85 -9.24
CA VAL A 429 7.64 -3.24 -9.95
C VAL A 429 8.18 -2.44 -11.14
N ILE A 430 7.59 -2.63 -12.32
CA ILE A 430 7.93 -1.85 -13.51
C ILE A 430 7.61 -0.37 -13.30
N ASP A 431 8.42 0.53 -13.86
CA ASP A 431 8.41 1.94 -13.51
C ASP A 431 7.09 2.65 -13.87
N ASP A 432 6.45 2.22 -14.95
CA ASP A 432 5.18 2.74 -15.46
C ASP A 432 3.95 2.00 -14.93
N ALA A 433 4.14 0.95 -14.11
CA ALA A 433 3.06 0.19 -13.51
C ALA A 433 2.08 1.11 -12.78
N PRO A 434 0.77 0.84 -12.88
CA PRO A 434 -0.19 1.57 -12.09
C PRO A 434 0.01 1.34 -10.60
N THR A 435 -0.14 2.41 -9.82
CA THR A 435 -0.16 2.33 -8.36
C THR A 435 -1.57 2.50 -7.83
N TYR A 436 -2.02 1.52 -7.04
CA TYR A 436 -3.31 1.59 -6.33
C TYR A 436 -3.12 1.91 -4.85
N ARG A 437 -1.92 2.38 -4.48
CA ARG A 437 -1.59 2.60 -3.08
C ARG A 437 -2.32 3.83 -2.57
N VAL A 438 -3.26 3.62 -1.67
CA VAL A 438 -4.00 4.68 -0.97
C VAL A 438 -3.10 5.31 0.08
N LEU A 439 -2.08 6.06 -0.36
CA LEU A 439 -1.29 6.87 0.56
C LEU A 439 -2.01 8.16 0.95
N LEU A 440 -2.87 8.67 0.07
CA LEU A 440 -3.57 9.95 0.22
C LEU A 440 -5.09 9.74 0.30
N ASN A 441 -5.74 10.40 1.25
CA ASN A 441 -7.19 10.47 1.31
C ASN A 441 -7.70 11.18 0.05
N SER A 442 -8.54 10.48 -0.71
CA SER A 442 -9.24 11.05 -1.85
C SER A 442 -10.76 10.95 -1.63
N PRO A 443 -11.52 11.99 -2.02
CA PRO A 443 -12.96 11.93 -2.01
C PRO A 443 -13.56 11.09 -3.14
N LYS A 444 -12.76 10.54 -4.06
CA LYS A 444 -13.23 9.75 -5.20
C LYS A 444 -13.02 8.25 -4.99
N ASP A 445 -13.94 7.43 -5.47
CA ASP A 445 -13.66 6.00 -5.67
C ASP A 445 -12.53 5.86 -6.70
N TRP A 446 -11.60 4.92 -6.47
CA TRP A 446 -10.30 4.83 -7.16
C TRP A 446 -9.31 5.97 -6.89
N GLY A 447 -9.60 6.90 -6.00
CA GLY A 447 -8.67 7.98 -5.69
C GLY A 447 -8.72 9.12 -6.71
N GLU A 448 -7.96 10.19 -6.46
CA GLU A 448 -8.01 11.39 -7.31
C GLU A 448 -7.54 11.11 -8.74
N PHE A 449 -6.59 10.19 -8.88
CA PHE A 449 -5.92 9.89 -10.14
C PHE A 449 -6.15 8.44 -10.61
N GLY A 450 -6.88 7.58 -9.88
CA GLY A 450 -7.12 6.21 -10.34
C GLY A 450 -5.83 5.47 -10.69
N ARG A 451 -5.85 4.84 -11.87
CA ARG A 451 -4.73 4.15 -12.52
C ARG A 451 -3.72 5.09 -13.20
N GLN A 452 -3.92 6.41 -13.14
CA GLN A 452 -3.15 7.35 -13.95
C GLN A 452 -1.74 7.62 -13.39
N GLN A 453 -1.49 7.28 -12.13
CA GLN A 453 -0.18 7.39 -11.51
C GLN A 453 0.63 6.11 -11.71
N SER A 454 1.88 6.30 -12.14
CA SER A 454 2.90 5.24 -12.17
C SER A 454 3.69 5.18 -10.86
N VAL A 455 4.40 4.08 -10.62
CA VAL A 455 5.38 3.96 -9.54
C VAL A 455 6.41 5.07 -9.58
N ALA A 456 7.06 5.32 -10.73
CA ALA A 456 8.06 6.37 -10.86
C ALA A 456 7.48 7.76 -10.56
N GLN A 457 6.22 8.03 -10.91
CA GLN A 457 5.55 9.28 -10.56
C GLN A 457 5.19 9.40 -9.09
N THR A 458 4.79 8.31 -8.43
CA THR A 458 4.61 8.36 -6.98
C THR A 458 5.94 8.72 -6.30
N CYS A 459 7.05 8.20 -6.81
CA CYS A 459 8.39 8.57 -6.34
C CYS A 459 8.66 10.07 -6.55
N LEU A 460 8.43 10.62 -7.75
CA LEU A 460 8.55 12.05 -8.03
C LEU A 460 7.61 12.89 -7.13
N HIS A 461 6.36 12.48 -6.97
CA HIS A 461 5.36 13.24 -6.24
C HIS A 461 5.70 13.36 -4.76
N CYS A 462 6.12 12.24 -4.17
CA CYS A 462 6.56 12.25 -2.80
C CYS A 462 7.92 12.95 -2.75
N HIS A 463 8.96 12.37 -3.35
CA HIS A 463 10.35 12.73 -3.12
C HIS A 463 10.83 13.96 -3.90
N MET A 464 10.07 14.56 -4.79
CA MET A 464 10.52 15.73 -5.56
C MET A 464 9.50 16.86 -5.53
N TYR A 465 8.97 17.12 -4.33
CA TYR A 465 8.04 18.22 -4.10
C TYR A 465 8.63 19.59 -4.50
N GLU A 466 9.91 19.83 -4.17
CA GLU A 466 10.70 20.96 -4.69
C GLU A 466 11.43 20.52 -5.97
N ARG A 467 10.76 20.68 -7.11
CA ARG A 467 11.08 20.04 -8.40
C ARG A 467 12.42 20.43 -9.03
N ASP A 468 12.95 21.59 -8.67
CA ASP A 468 14.27 22.10 -9.07
C ASP A 468 15.39 21.61 -8.15
N ARG A 469 15.09 20.74 -7.16
CA ARG A 469 16.03 20.37 -6.10
C ARG A 469 15.99 18.87 -5.83
N VAL A 470 17.01 18.19 -6.35
CA VAL A 470 17.33 16.79 -6.00
C VAL A 470 18.35 16.78 -4.85
N GLY A 471 18.81 15.61 -4.42
CA GLY A 471 19.70 15.47 -3.28
C GLY A 471 18.93 15.60 -1.97
N VAL A 472 19.41 16.44 -1.05
CA VAL A 472 18.84 16.50 0.32
C VAL A 472 17.37 16.92 0.33
N HIS A 473 16.94 17.75 -0.62
CA HIS A 473 15.56 18.21 -0.73
C HIS A 473 14.59 17.09 -1.10
N SER A 474 15.09 16.00 -1.66
CA SER A 474 14.30 14.84 -2.05
C SER A 474 14.18 13.74 -0.99
N LEU A 475 14.90 13.92 0.12
CA LEU A 475 14.86 13.02 1.26
C LEU A 475 13.68 13.40 2.15
N ASN A 476 12.49 12.97 1.76
CA ASN A 476 11.24 13.21 2.52
C ASN A 476 11.24 12.74 3.97
N SER A 477 12.15 11.84 4.32
CA SER A 477 12.42 11.50 5.72
C SER A 477 12.83 12.71 6.57
N ILE A 478 13.25 13.82 5.94
CA ILE A 478 13.65 15.08 6.57
C ILE A 478 12.47 16.07 6.69
N SER A 479 11.51 16.06 5.74
CA SER A 479 10.62 17.21 5.51
C SER A 479 9.12 16.91 5.37
N CYS A 480 8.66 15.65 5.41
CA CYS A 480 7.26 15.36 5.09
C CYS A 480 6.25 15.95 6.10
N HIS A 481 5.43 16.90 5.63
CA HIS A 481 4.28 17.46 6.35
C HIS A 481 3.14 16.44 6.40
N VAL A 482 2.61 16.16 7.60
CA VAL A 482 1.31 15.51 7.78
C VAL A 482 0.40 16.52 8.49
N PRO A 483 -0.59 17.10 7.80
CA PRO A 483 -1.59 17.94 8.46
C PRO A 483 -2.20 17.17 9.63
N GLU A 484 -2.36 17.83 10.78
CA GLU A 484 -3.06 17.33 11.98
C GLU A 484 -2.33 16.30 12.88
N HIS A 485 -1.24 15.65 12.45
CA HIS A 485 -0.62 14.53 13.20
C HIS A 485 0.89 14.64 13.46
N GLY A 486 1.41 15.87 13.38
CA GLY A 486 2.72 16.24 13.88
C GLY A 486 3.76 16.52 12.79
N MET A 487 4.76 17.33 13.17
CA MET A 487 5.89 17.73 12.33
C MET A 487 6.96 16.65 12.29
N PRO A 488 7.59 16.33 11.15
CA PRO A 488 8.84 15.57 11.17
C PRO A 488 9.85 16.37 12.01
N GLY A 489 10.47 15.72 13.00
CA GLY A 489 11.64 16.26 13.69
C GLY A 489 12.90 16.04 12.86
N VAL A 490 13.98 16.79 13.14
CA VAL A 490 15.28 16.59 12.46
C VAL A 490 15.71 15.15 12.54
N VAL A 491 16.12 14.60 11.40
CA VAL A 491 16.57 13.22 11.31
C VAL A 491 17.84 13.02 12.12
N ILE A 492 17.83 12.01 13.00
CA ILE A 492 18.98 11.55 13.78
C ILE A 492 19.31 10.11 13.39
N ALA A 493 20.59 9.74 13.48
CA ALA A 493 20.98 8.34 13.39
C ALA A 493 20.38 7.57 14.57
N MET A 494 19.76 6.41 14.31
CA MET A 494 19.32 5.51 15.38
C MET A 494 20.51 5.15 16.27
N GLY A 495 20.32 5.30 17.59
CA GLY A 495 21.38 5.09 18.60
C GLY A 495 22.21 6.33 18.96
N SER A 496 21.96 7.49 18.31
CA SER A 496 22.59 8.77 18.67
C SER A 496 21.63 9.65 19.52
N GLY A 497 22.16 10.33 20.54
CA GLY A 497 21.40 11.26 21.39
C GLY A 497 20.55 10.62 22.50
N LYS A 498 19.64 11.39 23.12
CA LYS A 498 18.67 10.85 24.10
C LYS A 498 17.77 9.85 23.38
N VAL A 499 18.04 8.57 23.60
CA VAL A 499 17.39 7.41 22.99
C VAL A 499 15.86 7.56 23.07
N ARG A 500 15.18 7.38 21.94
CA ARG A 500 13.72 7.21 21.93
C ARG A 500 13.39 5.94 22.71
N THR A 501 12.44 6.00 23.63
CA THR A 501 12.06 4.87 24.49
C THR A 501 11.60 3.64 23.71
N TYR A 502 11.06 3.84 22.49
CA TYR A 502 10.46 2.79 21.67
C TYR A 502 10.99 2.83 20.22
N SER A 503 11.27 1.64 19.67
CA SER A 503 11.54 1.41 18.25
C SER A 503 10.34 1.78 17.37
N ARG A 504 10.56 1.97 16.06
CA ARG A 504 9.48 2.24 15.08
C ARG A 504 8.37 1.18 15.10
N ALA A 505 8.75 -0.08 15.29
CA ALA A 505 7.83 -1.20 15.40
C ALA A 505 6.93 -1.07 16.64
N GLU A 506 7.53 -0.86 17.81
CA GLU A 506 6.80 -0.70 19.08
C GLU A 506 5.86 0.52 19.05
N ARG A 507 6.29 1.64 18.46
CA ARG A 507 5.42 2.82 18.28
C ARG A 507 4.19 2.51 17.44
N THR A 508 4.37 1.77 16.35
CA THR A 508 3.28 1.40 15.44
C THR A 508 2.28 0.48 16.15
N VAL A 509 2.76 -0.51 16.90
CA VAL A 509 1.92 -1.40 17.71
C VAL A 509 1.13 -0.62 18.75
N ARG A 510 1.80 0.22 19.55
CA ARG A 510 1.14 1.00 20.61
C ARG A 510 0.08 1.94 20.07
N TRP A 511 0.36 2.58 18.93
CA TRP A 511 -0.65 3.40 18.25
C TRP A 511 -1.85 2.58 17.77
N LYS A 512 -1.62 1.41 17.14
CA LYS A 512 -2.69 0.55 16.65
C LYS A 512 -3.59 0.07 17.79
N LEU A 513 -3.01 -0.28 18.94
CA LEU A 513 -3.74 -0.66 20.14
C LEU A 513 -4.73 0.42 20.63
N GLY A 514 -4.45 1.70 20.35
CA GLY A 514 -5.32 2.83 20.69
C GLY A 514 -6.31 3.22 19.59
N GLN A 515 -6.33 2.54 18.44
CA GLN A 515 -7.25 2.89 17.35
C GLN A 515 -8.62 2.25 17.54
N GLU A 516 -9.67 3.02 17.30
CA GLU A 516 -11.07 2.58 17.42
C GLU A 516 -11.39 1.38 16.51
N ASP A 517 -10.81 1.33 15.30
CA ASP A 517 -11.00 0.16 14.43
C ASP A 517 -10.44 -1.11 15.07
N TYR A 518 -9.25 -1.06 15.67
CA TYR A 518 -8.67 -2.18 16.38
C TYR A 518 -9.48 -2.59 17.63
N LEU A 519 -9.96 -1.61 18.42
CA LEU A 519 -10.78 -1.91 19.59
C LEU A 519 -12.05 -2.67 19.20
N ARG A 520 -12.71 -2.27 18.11
CA ARG A 520 -13.87 -2.97 17.54
C ARG A 520 -13.53 -4.36 17.01
N LEU A 521 -12.35 -4.54 16.41
CA LEU A 521 -11.88 -5.86 15.97
C LEU A 521 -11.84 -6.82 17.16
N VAL A 522 -11.20 -6.41 18.25
CA VAL A 522 -11.06 -7.22 19.46
C VAL A 522 -12.42 -7.48 20.11
N GLU A 523 -13.29 -6.47 20.18
CA GLU A 523 -14.66 -6.62 20.69
C GLU A 523 -15.45 -7.67 19.88
N TYR A 524 -15.46 -7.55 18.56
CA TYR A 524 -16.24 -8.43 17.69
C TYR A 524 -15.70 -9.86 17.69
N ALA A 525 -14.38 -10.03 17.74
CA ALA A 525 -13.77 -11.35 17.85
C ALA A 525 -14.13 -12.03 19.17
N ARG A 526 -14.10 -11.30 20.30
CA ARG A 526 -14.47 -11.85 21.62
C ARG A 526 -15.96 -12.12 21.78
N ALA A 527 -16.80 -11.40 21.05
CA ALA A 527 -18.25 -11.63 21.04
C ALA A 527 -18.65 -12.79 20.10
N ALA A 528 -17.73 -13.28 19.26
CA ALA A 528 -18.03 -14.40 18.38
C ALA A 528 -18.19 -15.68 19.20
N PRO A 529 -19.31 -16.41 19.07
CA PRO A 529 -19.49 -17.65 19.81
C PRO A 529 -18.48 -18.70 19.33
N ASP A 530 -17.91 -19.45 20.28
CA ASP A 530 -17.13 -20.67 20.03
C ASP A 530 -18.04 -21.72 19.36
N ARG A 531 -18.26 -21.62 18.05
CA ARG A 531 -18.97 -22.62 17.24
C ARG A 531 -18.00 -23.41 16.37
#